data_AF-A0A924H2V8-F1
#
_entry.id   AF-A0A924H2V8-F1
#
_cell.length_a   1.000
_cell.length_b   1.000
_cell.length_c   1.000
_cell.angle_alpha   90.00
_cell.angle_beta   90.00
_cell.angle_gamma   90.00
#
_symmetry.space_group_name_H-M   'P 1'
#
loop_
_entity.id
_entity.type
_entity.pdbx_description
1 polymer ?
#
loop_
_entity_poly.entity_id
_entity_poly.type
_entity_poly.pdbx_seq_one_letter_code
_entity_poly.pdbx_strand_id
1 'polypeptide(L)'
;MAENNQKKSNGRGGKRANAGRKVGATTKKTREIADRAIDEGITPLEVMLAAMRATMSEAQRIVDEQKAAGATVIAQPLGLLSDAAAIAKDAAPYMHPRLSSVEVNANISTHEASLDDLA
;
A
#
# COMPACT_ATOMS: atom_id res chain seq x y z
N MET A 1 -7.98 -13.27 26.14
CA MET A 1 -9.38 -13.19 25.67
C MET A 1 -9.73 -11.70 25.58
N ALA A 2 -10.16 -11.18 24.44
CA ALA A 2 -10.45 -9.75 24.28
C ALA A 2 -11.97 -9.54 24.31
N GLU A 3 -12.48 -8.92 25.38
CA GLU A 3 -13.89 -8.58 25.52
C GLU A 3 -14.22 -7.25 24.83
N ASN A 4 -15.37 -7.22 24.16
CA ASN A 4 -15.85 -6.10 23.35
C ASN A 4 -16.87 -5.27 24.15
N ASN A 5 -16.59 -3.97 24.32
CA ASN A 5 -17.30 -3.01 25.19
C ASN A 5 -18.43 -2.20 24.48
N GLN A 6 -19.10 -2.74 23.47
CA GLN A 6 -20.17 -2.00 22.76
C GLN A 6 -21.56 -2.13 23.44
N LYS A 7 -22.18 -0.98 23.73
CA LYS A 7 -23.54 -0.85 24.31
C LYS A 7 -24.62 -1.23 23.29
N LYS A 8 -25.59 -2.06 23.69
CA LYS A 8 -26.66 -2.60 22.84
C LYS A 8 -27.69 -1.52 22.45
N SER A 9 -28.18 -1.56 21.21
CA SER A 9 -29.29 -0.73 20.71
C SER A 9 -30.61 -1.51 20.68
N ASN A 10 -31.73 -0.85 21.02
CA ASN A 10 -33.08 -1.41 21.14
C ASN A 10 -33.94 -1.24 19.86
N GLY A 11 -33.36 -1.50 18.69
CA GLY A 11 -34.05 -1.44 17.39
C GLY A 11 -34.02 -2.81 16.69
N ARG A 12 -35.14 -3.21 16.06
CA ARG A 12 -35.40 -4.54 15.48
C ARG A 12 -34.25 -5.05 14.58
N GLY A 13 -33.33 -5.80 15.17
CA GLY A 13 -32.17 -6.39 14.48
C GLY A 13 -30.92 -6.49 15.36
N GLY A 14 -31.03 -7.11 16.53
CA GLY A 14 -29.89 -7.32 17.42
C GLY A 14 -29.00 -8.50 16.99
N LYS A 15 -27.71 -8.44 17.34
CA LYS A 15 -26.76 -9.57 17.26
C LYS A 15 -27.41 -10.84 17.82
N ARG A 16 -27.71 -11.83 16.97
CA ARG A 16 -28.10 -13.16 17.46
C ARG A 16 -26.82 -13.87 17.94
N ALA A 17 -26.94 -14.71 18.98
CA ALA A 17 -25.83 -15.54 19.40
C ALA A 17 -25.34 -16.36 18.19
N ASN A 18 -24.04 -16.30 17.90
CA ASN A 18 -23.41 -16.94 16.74
C ASN A 18 -23.88 -16.45 15.36
N ALA A 19 -24.63 -15.34 15.25
CA ALA A 19 -24.88 -14.73 13.95
C ALA A 19 -23.67 -13.91 13.47
N GLY A 20 -23.44 -13.94 12.17
CA GLY A 20 -22.33 -13.28 11.50
C GLY A 20 -21.15 -14.21 11.24
N ARG A 21 -20.16 -13.69 10.52
CA ARG A 21 -18.91 -14.40 10.23
C ARG A 21 -18.15 -14.63 11.53
N LYS A 22 -17.73 -15.88 11.80
CA LYS A 22 -16.86 -16.22 12.93
C LYS A 22 -15.66 -15.27 12.96
N VAL A 23 -15.51 -14.54 14.07
CA VAL A 23 -14.45 -13.56 14.25
C VAL A 23 -13.11 -14.23 14.01
N GLY A 24 -12.30 -13.66 13.12
CA GLY A 24 -10.94 -14.11 12.88
C GLY A 24 -10.76 -15.25 11.88
N ALA A 25 -11.81 -15.98 11.47
CA ALA A 25 -11.61 -17.27 10.77
C ALA A 25 -10.92 -17.14 9.41
N THR A 26 -11.38 -16.23 8.56
CA THR A 26 -10.72 -15.99 7.25
C THR A 26 -9.54 -15.04 7.38
N THR A 27 -9.57 -14.11 8.33
CA THR A 27 -8.46 -13.16 8.53
C THR A 27 -7.20 -13.86 9.05
N LYS A 28 -7.33 -14.97 9.80
CA LYS A 28 -6.20 -15.82 10.21
C LYS A 28 -5.47 -16.43 9.00
N LYS A 29 -6.21 -17.10 8.10
CA LYS A 29 -5.62 -17.70 6.89
C LYS A 29 -4.93 -16.67 6.00
N THR A 30 -5.56 -15.51 5.78
CA THR A 30 -4.95 -14.44 4.99
C THR A 30 -3.72 -13.85 5.66
N ARG A 31 -3.70 -13.79 7.00
CA ARG A 31 -2.56 -13.29 7.76
C ARG A 31 -1.37 -14.27 7.70
N GLU A 32 -1.62 -15.56 7.88
CA GLU A 32 -0.59 -16.61 7.77
C GLU A 32 0.08 -16.62 6.39
N ILE A 33 -0.68 -16.39 5.31
CA ILE A 33 -0.12 -16.26 3.95
C ILE A 33 0.73 -15.00 3.83
N ALA A 34 0.26 -13.87 4.37
CA ALA A 34 1.00 -12.62 4.33
C ALA A 34 2.32 -12.71 5.11
N ASP A 35 2.29 -13.31 6.32
CA ASP A 35 3.49 -13.51 7.14
C ASP A 35 4.49 -14.42 6.41
N ARG A 36 4.01 -15.50 5.77
CA ARG A 36 4.86 -16.36 4.94
C ARG A 36 5.46 -15.64 3.74
N ALA A 37 4.67 -14.81 3.04
CA ALA A 37 5.17 -14.04 1.90
C ALA A 37 6.23 -13.01 2.32
N ILE A 38 6.14 -12.48 3.55
CA ILE A 38 7.19 -11.63 4.14
C ILE A 38 8.46 -12.44 4.39
N ASP A 39 8.33 -13.62 5.01
CA ASP A 39 9.48 -14.49 5.29
C ASP A 39 10.18 -14.99 4.01
N GLU A 40 9.40 -15.26 2.95
CA GLU A 40 9.90 -15.70 1.65
C GLU A 40 10.41 -14.56 0.76
N GLY A 41 10.19 -13.29 1.14
CA GLY A 41 10.58 -12.13 0.31
C GLY A 41 9.77 -12.01 -0.99
N ILE A 42 8.52 -12.46 -0.98
CA ILE A 42 7.59 -12.39 -2.11
C ILE A 42 6.41 -11.46 -1.76
N THR A 43 6.70 -10.37 -1.05
CA THR A 43 5.70 -9.36 -0.76
C THR A 43 5.27 -8.65 -2.04
N PRO A 44 4.05 -8.07 -2.09
CA PRO A 44 3.60 -7.31 -3.25
C PRO A 44 4.58 -6.19 -3.65
N LEU A 45 5.22 -5.53 -2.68
CA LEU A 45 6.20 -4.48 -2.94
C LEU A 45 7.46 -5.04 -3.60
N GLU A 46 7.98 -6.17 -3.14
CA GLU A 46 9.15 -6.81 -3.74
C GLU A 46 8.88 -7.25 -5.18
N VAL A 47 7.68 -7.80 -5.45
CA VAL A 47 7.27 -8.17 -6.80
C VAL A 47 7.23 -6.95 -7.73
N MET A 48 6.63 -5.84 -7.27
CA MET A 48 6.61 -4.59 -8.03
C MET A 48 8.03 -4.09 -8.31
N LEU A 49 8.90 -4.06 -7.30
CA LEU A 49 10.28 -3.59 -7.46
C LEU A 49 11.11 -4.50 -8.39
N ALA A 50 10.92 -5.82 -8.30
CA ALA A 50 11.61 -6.78 -9.17
C ALA A 50 11.17 -6.63 -10.63
N ALA A 51 9.86 -6.51 -10.88
CA ALA A 51 9.32 -6.30 -12.22
C ALA A 51 9.81 -4.98 -12.83
N MET A 52 9.76 -3.88 -12.06
CA MET A 52 10.27 -2.57 -12.48
C MET A 52 11.75 -2.61 -12.85
N ARG A 53 12.58 -3.33 -12.08
CA ARG A 53 14.01 -3.49 -12.35
C ARG A 53 14.27 -4.35 -13.59
N ALA A 54 13.51 -5.43 -13.77
CA ALA A 54 13.65 -6.30 -14.93
C ALA A 54 13.34 -5.56 -16.23
N THR A 55 12.23 -4.81 -16.29
CA THR A 55 11.85 -4.02 -17.46
C THR A 55 12.86 -2.91 -17.77
N MET A 56 13.38 -2.24 -16.73
CA MET A 56 14.46 -1.26 -16.89
C MET A 56 15.76 -1.89 -17.40
N SER A 57 16.13 -3.06 -16.89
CA SER A 57 17.36 -3.75 -17.32
C SER A 57 17.26 -4.20 -18.78
N GLU A 58 16.09 -4.66 -19.22
CA GLU A 58 15.86 -5.07 -20.60
C GLU A 58 15.84 -3.87 -21.54
N ALA A 59 15.18 -2.78 -21.13
CA ALA A 59 15.24 -1.52 -21.85
C ALA A 59 16.69 -1.05 -22.06
N GLN A 60 17.53 -1.14 -21.02
CA GLN A 60 18.92 -0.75 -21.11
C GLN A 60 19.72 -1.65 -22.06
N ARG A 61 19.48 -2.97 -22.03
CA ARG A 61 20.13 -3.92 -22.96
C ARG A 61 19.85 -3.57 -24.41
N ILE A 62 18.60 -3.30 -24.77
CA ILE A 62 18.22 -2.92 -26.15
C ILE A 62 18.97 -1.67 -26.60
N VAL A 63 19.07 -0.67 -25.71
CA VAL A 63 19.82 0.56 -26.00
C VAL A 63 21.31 0.28 -26.19
N ASP A 64 21.90 -0.55 -25.34
CA ASP A 64 23.32 -0.89 -25.40
C ASP A 64 23.66 -1.73 -26.63
N GLU A 65 22.78 -2.66 -27.02
CA GLU A 65 22.88 -3.43 -28.27
C GLU A 65 22.83 -2.52 -29.50
N GLN A 66 21.90 -1.55 -29.54
CA GLN A 66 21.82 -0.58 -30.64
C GLN A 66 23.09 0.29 -30.73
N LYS A 67 23.62 0.72 -29.57
CA LYS A 67 24.89 1.47 -29.52
C LYS A 67 26.06 0.62 -30.02
N ALA A 68 26.15 -0.63 -29.58
CA ALA A 68 27.20 -1.55 -30.01
C ALA A 68 27.11 -1.87 -31.51
N ALA A 69 25.89 -1.93 -32.06
CA ALA A 69 25.65 -2.08 -33.50
C ALA A 69 25.98 -0.81 -34.32
N GLY A 70 26.42 0.28 -33.66
CA GLY A 70 26.77 1.53 -34.34
C GLY A 70 25.57 2.26 -34.93
N ALA A 71 24.36 2.06 -34.38
CA ALA A 71 23.17 2.74 -34.86
C ALA A 71 23.30 4.26 -34.70
N THR A 72 23.14 5.01 -35.78
CA THR A 72 23.17 6.49 -35.78
C THR A 72 22.02 7.10 -34.97
N VAL A 73 20.90 6.39 -34.89
CA VAL A 73 19.73 6.76 -34.09
C VAL A 73 19.40 5.62 -33.16
N ILE A 74 19.35 5.92 -31.85
CA ILE A 74 18.98 4.97 -30.82
C ILE A 74 17.46 5.04 -30.64
N ALA A 75 16.76 3.95 -30.94
CA ALA A 75 15.34 3.82 -30.68
C ALA A 75 15.13 3.50 -29.21
N GLN A 76 14.41 4.38 -28.51
CA GLN A 76 14.07 4.16 -27.12
C GLN A 76 13.04 3.03 -27.00
N PRO A 77 13.24 2.04 -26.13
CA PRO A 77 12.28 0.96 -25.89
C PRO A 77 11.11 1.47 -25.05
N LEU A 78 10.30 2.35 -25.65
CA LEU A 78 9.28 3.14 -24.95
C LEU A 78 8.24 2.27 -24.24
N GLY A 79 7.90 1.10 -24.78
CA GLY A 79 6.97 0.15 -24.16
C GLY A 79 7.48 -0.37 -22.80
N LEU A 80 8.72 -0.85 -22.76
CA LEU A 80 9.35 -1.35 -21.53
C LEU A 80 9.50 -0.24 -20.48
N LEU A 81 9.85 0.97 -20.93
CA LEU A 81 9.93 2.14 -20.07
C LEU A 81 8.55 2.58 -19.55
N SER A 82 7.50 2.49 -20.37
CA SER A 82 6.14 2.79 -19.94
C SER A 82 5.64 1.77 -18.91
N ASP A 83 5.97 0.49 -19.09
CA ASP A 83 5.62 -0.56 -18.14
C ASP A 83 6.36 -0.36 -16.81
N ALA A 84 7.65 -0.03 -16.86
CA ALA A 84 8.42 0.34 -15.67
C ALA A 84 7.79 1.55 -14.94
N ALA A 85 7.36 2.57 -15.67
CA ALA A 85 6.72 3.76 -15.10
C ALA A 85 5.35 3.44 -14.47
N ALA A 86 4.57 2.55 -15.07
CA ALA A 86 3.30 2.08 -14.51
C ALA A 86 3.53 1.36 -13.17
N ILE A 87 4.50 0.44 -13.11
CA ILE A 87 4.84 -0.28 -11.88
C ILE A 87 5.38 0.68 -10.81
N ALA A 88 6.21 1.65 -11.21
CA ALA A 88 6.73 2.67 -10.30
C ALA A 88 5.60 3.50 -9.65
N LYS A 89 4.56 3.84 -10.42
CA LYS A 89 3.38 4.54 -9.92
C LYS A 89 2.63 3.72 -8.87
N ASP A 90 2.50 2.42 -9.08
CA ASP A 90 1.83 1.52 -8.13
C ASP A 90 2.65 1.30 -6.86
N ALA A 91 3.98 1.30 -6.97
CA ALA A 91 4.90 1.19 -5.83
C ALA A 91 5.05 2.49 -5.01
N ALA A 92 4.80 3.65 -5.64
CA ALA A 92 5.02 4.97 -5.04
C ALA A 92 4.39 5.18 -3.65
N PRO A 93 3.14 4.75 -3.36
CA PRO A 93 2.52 4.95 -2.04
C PRO A 93 3.26 4.27 -0.89
N TYR A 94 4.03 3.22 -1.17
CA TYR A 94 4.77 2.45 -0.18
C TYR A 94 6.18 2.98 0.05
N MET A 95 6.71 3.74 -0.90
CA MET A 95 8.08 4.29 -0.84
C MET A 95 8.12 5.78 -0.52
N HIS A 96 7.09 6.52 -0.95
CA HIS A 96 7.01 7.97 -0.82
C HIS A 96 5.88 8.35 0.14
N PRO A 97 6.20 8.80 1.37
CA PRO A 97 5.18 9.21 2.32
C PRO A 97 4.38 10.39 1.75
N ARG A 98 3.06 10.36 1.91
CA ARG A 98 2.19 11.48 1.58
C ARG A 98 2.38 12.59 2.61
N LEU A 99 2.36 13.85 2.19
CA LEU A 99 2.47 15.02 3.08
C LEU A 99 1.49 14.98 4.27
N SER A 100 0.28 14.42 4.08
CA SER A 100 -0.72 14.23 5.14
C SER A 100 -0.30 13.26 6.25
N SER A 101 0.69 12.41 6.00
CA SER A 101 1.20 11.41 6.96
C SER A 101 2.47 11.89 7.68
N VAL A 102 3.03 13.05 7.31
CA VAL A 102 4.34 13.48 7.80
C VAL A 102 4.24 14.20 9.15
N GLU A 103 3.18 14.96 9.43
CA GLU A 103 2.88 15.52 10.77
C GLU A 103 1.52 16.24 10.73
N VAL A 104 0.65 16.04 11.73
CA VAL A 104 -0.55 16.88 11.95
C VAL A 104 -0.27 17.75 13.18
N ASN A 105 0.18 18.99 12.95
CA ASN A 105 0.23 20.03 13.98
C ASN A 105 -1.18 20.62 14.17
N ALA A 106 -2.08 19.85 14.75
CA ALA A 106 -3.40 20.34 15.13
C ALA A 106 -3.37 20.77 16.60
N ASN A 107 -3.60 22.06 16.86
CA ASN A 107 -3.97 22.52 18.19
C ASN A 107 -5.39 22.01 18.48
N ILE A 108 -5.48 20.88 19.16
CA ILE A 108 -6.75 20.32 19.59
C ILE A 108 -7.15 21.09 20.85
N SER A 109 -7.97 22.14 20.69
CA SER A 109 -8.69 22.71 21.83
C SER A 109 -9.88 21.82 22.17
N THR A 110 -10.04 21.47 23.44
CA THR A 110 -11.27 20.89 23.93
C THR A 110 -12.35 21.98 23.96
N HIS A 111 -13.62 21.60 23.84
CA HIS A 111 -14.74 22.54 23.92
C HIS A 111 -14.70 23.38 25.22
N GLU A 112 -14.20 22.79 26.31
CA GLU A 112 -14.02 23.47 27.58
C GLU A 112 -12.98 24.60 27.50
N ALA A 113 -11.82 24.36 26.86
CA ALA A 113 -10.78 25.36 26.69
C ALA A 113 -11.19 26.55 25.81
N SER A 114 -12.15 26.37 24.89
CA SER A 114 -12.67 27.45 24.06
C SER A 114 -13.70 28.35 24.75
N LEU A 115 -14.24 27.94 25.90
CA LEU A 115 -15.18 28.76 26.68
C LEU A 115 -14.47 29.77 27.58
N ASP A 116 -13.25 29.44 28.04
CA ASP A 116 -12.45 30.31 28.91
C ASP A 116 -11.96 31.58 28.19
N ASP A 117 -11.82 31.54 26.86
CA ASP A 117 -11.44 32.71 26.03
C ASP A 117 -12.62 33.67 25.73
N LEU A 118 -13.85 33.33 26.14
CA LEU A 118 -15.07 34.11 25.91
C LEU A 118 -15.60 34.85 27.16
N ALA A 119 -14.90 34.73 28.30
CA ALA A 119 -15.23 35.39 29.57
C ALA A 119 -14.42 36.67 29.76
#